data_AF-A0A8J4S864-F1
#
_entry.id   AF-A0A8J4S864-F1
#
_cell.length_a   1.000
_cell.length_b   1.000
_cell.length_c   1.000
_cell.angle_alpha   90.00
_cell.angle_beta   90.00
_cell.angle_gamma   90.00
#
_symmetry.space_group_name_H-M   'P 1'
#
loop_
_entity.id
_entity.type
_entity.pdbx_description
1 polymer ?
#
loop_
_entity_poly.entity_id
_entity_poly.type
_entity_poly.pdbx_seq_one_letter_code
_entity_poly.pdbx_strand_id
1 'polypeptide(L)'
;MGRQRLTADGGRKERKNARMSTTYETRLAVIKFYQETSDMAKAVDQFFPELSPQAKRSKKRVVYGWVKDREKIEKVCDSVSGAKSHRLRKSGVGLVLGNQAEKCIVVWLRSLQKLGVPVTGNMLSEYAVDVAKELGIDSALVNGSMRYIVMCGYGCEDTL
;
A
#
# COMPACT_ATOMS: atom_id res chain seq x y z
N MET A 1 -32.53 -1.93 -13.38
CA MET A 1 -31.85 -1.07 -14.38
C MET A 1 -30.35 -1.29 -14.31
N GLY A 2 -29.80 -2.17 -15.17
CA GLY A 2 -28.38 -2.51 -15.20
C GLY A 2 -27.59 -1.56 -16.10
N ARG A 3 -26.34 -1.25 -15.72
CA ARG A 3 -25.46 -0.33 -16.45
C ARG A 3 -25.13 -0.89 -17.84
N GLN A 4 -25.58 -0.21 -18.89
CA GLN A 4 -25.41 -0.66 -20.27
C GLN A 4 -23.94 -0.57 -20.70
N ARG A 5 -23.42 -1.64 -21.31
CA ARG A 5 -22.08 -1.65 -21.91
C ARG A 5 -22.17 -1.10 -23.33
N LEU A 6 -21.66 0.10 -23.54
CA LEU A 6 -21.53 0.69 -24.88
C LEU A 6 -20.34 0.06 -25.59
N THR A 7 -20.54 -0.46 -26.79
CA THR A 7 -19.52 -0.44 -27.85
C THR A 7 -20.17 -0.44 -29.24
N ALA A 8 -19.73 0.50 -30.07
CA ALA A 8 -19.44 0.27 -31.49
C ALA A 8 -17.96 0.69 -31.76
N ASP A 9 -17.49 1.80 -31.18
CA ASP A 9 -16.09 2.29 -31.27
C ASP A 9 -15.60 2.97 -29.97
N GLY A 10 -15.91 2.40 -28.80
CA GLY A 10 -15.84 3.13 -27.53
C GLY A 10 -15.50 2.31 -26.29
N GLY A 11 -14.52 1.40 -26.40
CA GLY A 11 -14.00 0.65 -25.25
C GLY A 11 -13.17 1.49 -24.27
N ARG A 12 -12.78 0.90 -23.14
CA ARG A 12 -11.85 1.52 -22.18
C ARG A 12 -10.54 1.84 -22.90
N LYS A 13 -10.30 3.12 -23.21
CA LYS A 13 -9.04 3.58 -23.82
C LYS A 13 -7.85 3.05 -23.03
N GLU A 14 -6.88 2.51 -23.76
CA GLU A 14 -5.67 1.94 -23.19
C GLU A 14 -4.96 2.99 -22.31
N ARG A 15 -4.55 2.56 -21.11
CA ARG A 15 -3.88 3.44 -20.17
C ARG A 15 -2.45 3.69 -20.63
N LYS A 16 -2.24 4.82 -21.30
CA LYS A 16 -0.91 5.31 -21.73
C LYS A 16 0.07 5.51 -20.56
N ASN A 17 -0.44 5.68 -19.34
CA ASN A 17 0.34 5.92 -18.14
C ASN A 17 0.14 4.78 -17.12
N ALA A 18 0.68 3.61 -17.42
CA ALA A 18 0.84 2.56 -16.42
C ALA A 18 2.00 2.95 -15.48
N ARG A 19 1.70 3.21 -14.21
CA ARG A 19 2.75 3.42 -13.20
C ARG A 19 3.44 2.08 -12.97
N MET A 20 4.70 1.98 -13.40
CA MET A 20 5.59 0.89 -13.01
C MET A 20 5.61 0.79 -11.48
N SER A 21 5.23 -0.37 -10.96
CA SER A 21 5.20 -0.62 -9.52
C SER A 21 6.64 -0.82 -9.05
N THR A 22 7.21 0.15 -8.33
CA THR A 22 8.57 0.04 -7.75
C THR A 22 8.45 -0.18 -6.25
N THR A 23 9.08 -1.23 -5.73
CA THR A 23 9.14 -1.55 -4.29
C THR A 23 9.95 -0.51 -3.53
N TYR A 24 9.74 -0.40 -2.21
CA TYR A 24 10.53 0.52 -1.39
C TYR A 24 12.01 0.13 -1.33
N GLU A 25 12.34 -1.15 -1.36
CA GLU A 25 13.74 -1.63 -1.42
C GLU A 25 14.47 -1.07 -2.66
N THR A 26 13.83 -1.11 -3.86
CA THR A 26 14.45 -0.61 -5.09
C THR A 26 14.56 0.91 -5.04
N ARG A 27 13.58 1.61 -4.45
CA ARG A 27 13.69 3.06 -4.25
C ARG A 27 14.88 3.40 -3.37
N LEU A 28 15.07 2.67 -2.27
CA LEU A 28 16.19 2.87 -1.35
C LEU A 28 17.54 2.59 -2.04
N ALA A 29 17.63 1.49 -2.81
CA ALA A 29 18.83 1.16 -3.58
C ALA A 29 19.18 2.25 -4.61
N VAL A 30 18.18 2.78 -5.32
CA VAL A 30 18.38 3.90 -6.26
C VAL A 30 18.87 5.16 -5.55
N ILE A 31 18.31 5.49 -4.37
CA ILE A 31 18.74 6.65 -3.57
C ILE A 31 20.21 6.47 -3.14
N LYS A 32 20.57 5.30 -2.61
CA LYS A 32 21.95 5.00 -2.18
C LYS A 32 22.94 5.13 -3.34
N PHE A 33 22.62 4.51 -4.48
CA PHE A 33 23.46 4.60 -5.67
C PHE A 33 23.61 6.05 -6.19
N TYR A 34 22.54 6.84 -6.15
CA TYR A 34 22.59 8.26 -6.51
C TYR A 34 23.48 9.06 -5.56
N GLN A 35 23.48 8.77 -4.25
CA GLN A 35 24.36 9.44 -3.30
C GLN A 35 25.84 9.12 -3.54
N GLU A 36 26.15 7.87 -3.89
CA GLU A 36 27.53 7.44 -4.18
C GLU A 36 28.07 8.03 -5.49
N THR A 37 27.23 8.08 -6.53
CA THR A 37 27.66 8.51 -7.87
C THR A 37 27.42 9.98 -8.17
N SER A 38 26.52 10.65 -7.43
CA SER A 38 26.01 11.99 -7.70
C SER A 38 25.45 12.19 -9.13
N ASP A 39 25.17 11.10 -9.86
CA ASP A 39 24.68 11.13 -11.24
C ASP A 39 23.31 10.44 -11.37
N MET A 40 22.29 11.28 -11.58
CA MET A 40 20.90 10.84 -11.75
C MET A 40 20.65 10.12 -13.07
N ALA A 41 21.41 10.43 -14.13
CA ALA A 41 21.29 9.73 -15.40
C ALA A 41 21.77 8.29 -15.24
N LYS A 42 22.96 8.12 -14.66
CA LYS A 42 23.55 6.82 -14.38
C LYS A 42 22.67 5.96 -13.47
N ALA A 43 22.08 6.55 -12.42
CA ALA A 43 21.15 5.85 -11.53
C ALA A 43 19.89 5.35 -12.26
N VAL A 44 19.30 6.17 -13.13
CA VAL A 44 18.10 5.73 -13.87
C VAL A 44 18.45 4.70 -14.94
N ASP A 45 19.60 4.83 -15.61
CA ASP A 45 20.02 3.87 -16.64
C ASP A 45 20.36 2.49 -16.07
N GLN A 46 20.97 2.43 -14.88
CA GLN A 46 21.27 1.15 -14.22
C GLN A 46 20.03 0.43 -13.71
N PHE A 47 19.12 1.15 -13.03
CA PHE A 47 17.96 0.52 -12.38
C PHE A 47 16.73 0.41 -13.29
N PHE A 48 16.69 1.18 -14.37
CA PHE A 48 15.58 1.18 -15.33
C PHE A 48 16.06 1.24 -16.80
N PRO A 49 16.87 0.26 -17.25
CA PRO A 49 17.45 0.27 -18.59
C PRO A 49 16.40 0.20 -19.70
N GLU A 50 15.35 -0.60 -19.47
CA GLU A 50 14.22 -0.88 -20.38
C GLU A 50 13.34 0.36 -20.71
N LEU A 51 13.51 1.47 -19.98
CA LEU A 51 12.67 2.64 -20.18
C LEU A 51 13.06 3.41 -21.44
N SER A 52 12.06 3.87 -22.20
CA SER A 52 12.28 4.79 -23.32
C SER A 52 12.93 6.11 -22.83
N PRO A 53 13.65 6.86 -23.68
CA PRO A 53 14.31 8.10 -23.28
C PRO A 53 13.36 9.11 -22.61
N GLN A 54 12.11 9.18 -23.09
CA GLN A 54 11.08 10.05 -22.51
C GLN A 54 10.60 9.55 -21.13
N ALA A 55 10.46 8.22 -20.98
CA ALA A 55 10.11 7.62 -19.69
C ALA A 55 11.24 7.78 -18.67
N LYS A 56 12.50 7.70 -19.10
CA LYS A 56 13.69 7.97 -18.26
C LYS A 56 13.68 9.40 -17.73
N ARG A 57 13.40 10.41 -18.56
CA ARG A 57 13.25 11.81 -18.10
C ARG A 57 12.18 11.96 -17.01
N SER A 58 11.04 11.29 -17.19
CA SER A 58 9.96 11.30 -16.20
C SER A 58 10.37 10.57 -14.91
N LYS A 59 11.08 9.44 -15.02
CA LYS A 59 11.58 8.68 -13.88
C LYS A 59 12.58 9.49 -13.05
N LYS A 60 13.48 10.27 -13.67
CA LYS A 60 14.40 11.17 -12.94
C LYS A 60 13.64 12.10 -11.99
N ARG A 61 12.53 12.71 -12.43
CA ARG A 61 11.66 13.55 -11.58
C ARG A 61 11.06 12.77 -10.40
N VAL A 62 10.66 11.52 -10.64
CA VAL A 62 10.15 10.64 -9.59
C VAL A 62 11.24 10.29 -8.57
N VAL A 63 12.47 10.01 -9.03
CA VAL A 63 13.61 9.71 -8.16
C VAL A 63 13.98 10.92 -7.29
N TYR A 64 13.95 12.14 -7.83
CA TYR A 64 14.12 13.35 -7.00
C TYR A 64 13.06 13.44 -5.88
N GLY A 65 11.82 13.05 -6.16
CA GLY A 65 10.78 12.92 -5.14
C GLY A 65 11.14 11.90 -4.07
N TRP A 66 11.69 10.74 -4.45
CA TRP A 66 12.16 9.73 -3.50
C TRP A 66 13.33 10.21 -2.65
N VAL A 67 14.28 10.94 -3.22
CA VAL A 67 15.40 11.54 -2.49
C VAL A 67 14.89 12.52 -1.44
N LYS A 68 13.88 13.35 -1.76
CA LYS A 68 13.24 14.25 -0.79
C LYS A 68 12.53 13.51 0.34
N ASP A 69 11.90 12.37 0.04
CA ASP A 69 11.20 11.53 1.01
C ASP A 69 12.08 10.40 1.61
N ARG A 70 13.42 10.53 1.55
CA ARG A 70 14.38 9.48 1.95
C ARG A 70 14.11 8.92 3.35
N GLU A 71 13.97 9.78 4.35
CA GLU A 71 13.76 9.36 5.74
C GLU A 71 12.51 8.48 5.90
N LYS A 72 11.46 8.76 5.12
CA LYS A 72 10.23 7.95 5.13
C LYS A 72 10.47 6.60 4.46
N ILE A 73 11.25 6.57 3.39
CA ILE A 73 11.57 5.33 2.67
C ILE A 73 12.44 4.43 3.54
N GLU A 74 13.43 4.99 4.24
CA GLU A 74 14.28 4.25 5.19
C GLU A 74 13.44 3.64 6.32
N LYS A 75 12.59 4.44 6.97
CA LYS A 75 11.68 3.96 8.03
C LYS A 75 10.74 2.85 7.57
N VAL A 76 10.30 2.87 6.31
CA VAL A 76 9.46 1.79 5.76
C VAL A 76 10.28 0.53 5.50
N CYS A 77 11.52 0.69 5.04
CA CYS A 77 12.46 -0.41 4.80
C CYS A 77 12.98 -1.08 6.08
N ASP A 78 12.85 -0.46 7.26
CA ASP A 78 13.17 -1.08 8.56
C ASP A 78 12.37 -2.38 8.79
N SER A 79 11.21 -2.52 8.14
CA SER A 79 10.43 -3.75 8.15
C SER A 79 10.57 -4.51 6.81
N VAL A 80 10.75 -5.84 6.89
CA VAL A 80 10.87 -6.71 5.70
C VAL A 80 9.63 -6.61 4.80
N SER A 81 8.44 -6.53 5.42
CA SER A 81 7.16 -6.36 4.70
C SER A 81 7.06 -4.98 4.04
N GLY A 82 7.51 -3.93 4.73
CA GLY A 82 7.54 -2.57 4.19
C GLY A 82 8.50 -2.43 3.01
N ALA A 83 9.68 -3.07 3.06
CA ALA A 83 10.67 -3.06 2.00
C ALA A 83 10.12 -3.63 0.68
N LYS A 84 9.41 -4.77 0.75
CA LYS A 84 8.77 -5.43 -0.41
C LYS A 84 7.49 -4.74 -0.87
N SER A 85 6.94 -3.82 -0.07
CA SER A 85 5.72 -3.12 -0.43
C SER A 85 5.96 -2.10 -1.56
N HIS A 86 4.98 -1.99 -2.46
CA HIS A 86 4.98 -0.96 -3.49
C HIS A 86 4.27 0.33 -3.03
N ARG A 87 3.41 0.25 -2.01
CA ARG A 87 2.62 1.38 -1.51
C ARG A 87 2.38 1.23 -0.03
N LEU A 88 2.66 2.30 0.71
CA LEU A 88 2.22 2.40 2.09
C LEU A 88 0.78 2.91 2.08
N ARG A 89 -0.12 2.18 2.73
CA ARG A 89 -1.46 2.70 3.02
C ARG A 89 -1.36 3.56 4.28
N LYS A 90 -1.97 4.74 4.26
CA LYS A 90 -2.15 5.52 5.48
C LYS A 90 -3.14 4.76 6.37
N SER A 91 -2.77 4.58 7.64
CA SER A 91 -3.71 4.12 8.68
C SER A 91 -4.93 5.05 8.72
N GLY A 92 -6.12 4.49 8.98
CA GLY A 92 -7.38 5.23 9.05
C GLY A 92 -7.99 5.67 7.71
N VAL A 93 -7.48 5.24 6.56
CA VAL A 93 -8.10 5.53 5.24
C VAL A 93 -8.98 4.38 4.74
N GLY A 94 -8.80 3.17 5.26
CA GLY A 94 -9.58 1.99 4.87
C GLY A 94 -10.84 1.76 5.70
N LEU A 95 -10.90 2.32 6.91
CA LEU A 95 -12.00 2.21 7.85
C LEU A 95 -12.45 3.62 8.23
N VAL A 96 -13.77 3.82 8.37
CA VAL A 96 -14.32 5.03 9.02
C VAL A 96 -13.85 5.15 10.47
N LEU A 97 -13.29 4.07 11.01
CA LEU A 97 -12.78 3.95 12.35
C LEU A 97 -11.38 4.59 12.47
N GLY A 98 -11.16 5.37 13.54
CA GLY A 98 -9.87 6.01 13.82
C GLY A 98 -8.73 5.00 14.11
N ASN A 99 -7.50 5.49 14.17
CA ASN A 99 -6.28 4.67 14.34
C ASN A 99 -6.32 3.70 15.54
N GLN A 100 -7.00 4.07 16.63
CA GLN A 100 -7.09 3.20 17.82
C GLN A 100 -7.98 1.98 17.57
N ALA A 101 -9.12 2.18 16.91
CA ALA A 101 -10.03 1.09 16.54
C ALA A 101 -9.36 0.08 15.59
N GLU A 102 -8.62 0.60 14.60
CA GLU A 102 -7.87 -0.25 13.66
C GLU A 102 -6.85 -1.13 14.40
N LYS A 103 -6.15 -0.58 15.40
CA LYS A 103 -5.23 -1.37 16.23
C LYS A 103 -5.95 -2.48 17.01
N CYS A 104 -7.08 -2.18 17.64
CA CYS A 104 -7.86 -3.19 18.37
C CYS A 104 -8.26 -4.35 17.44
N ILE A 105 -8.77 -4.04 16.25
CA ILE A 105 -9.16 -5.03 15.24
C ILE A 105 -7.96 -5.86 14.77
N VAL A 106 -6.80 -5.23 14.53
CA VAL A 106 -5.58 -5.94 14.09
C VAL A 106 -5.04 -6.86 15.19
N VAL A 107 -5.04 -6.42 16.45
CA VAL A 107 -4.60 -7.25 17.58
C VAL A 107 -5.50 -8.46 17.74
N TRP A 108 -6.82 -8.26 17.71
CA TRP A 108 -7.80 -9.34 17.75
C TRP A 108 -7.61 -10.32 16.59
N LEU A 109 -7.51 -9.82 15.36
CA LEU A 109 -7.31 -10.66 14.17
C LEU A 109 -6.04 -11.52 14.30
N ARG A 110 -4.93 -10.93 14.73
CA ARG A 110 -3.66 -11.64 14.95
C ARG A 110 -3.76 -12.69 16.04
N SER A 111 -4.47 -12.42 17.13
CA SER A 111 -4.67 -13.42 18.20
C SER A 111 -5.40 -14.66 17.70
N LEU A 112 -6.43 -14.50 16.84
CA LEU A 112 -7.15 -15.63 16.25
C LEU A 112 -6.30 -16.38 15.23
N GLN A 113 -5.53 -15.66 14.41
CA GLN A 113 -4.59 -16.27 13.47
C GLN A 113 -3.49 -17.08 14.18
N LYS A 114 -2.96 -16.59 15.30
CA LYS A 114 -1.98 -17.33 16.12
C LYS A 114 -2.55 -18.65 16.68
N LEU A 115 -3.86 -18.69 16.90
CA LEU A 115 -4.58 -19.90 17.32
C LEU A 115 -4.99 -20.80 16.13
N GLY A 116 -4.58 -20.46 14.90
CA GLY A 116 -4.94 -21.21 13.69
C GLY A 116 -6.40 -21.06 13.27
N VAL A 117 -7.14 -20.11 13.85
CA VAL A 117 -8.56 -19.90 13.55
C VAL A 117 -8.70 -19.07 12.27
N PRO A 118 -9.39 -19.57 11.23
CA PRO A 118 -9.62 -18.79 10.01
C PRO A 118 -10.61 -17.66 10.29
N VAL A 119 -10.18 -16.41 10.10
CA VAL A 119 -11.06 -15.25 10.27
C VAL A 119 -11.73 -14.88 8.95
N THR A 120 -13.05 -15.03 8.91
CA THR A 120 -13.86 -14.67 7.74
C THR A 120 -14.17 -13.17 7.72
N GLY A 121 -14.54 -12.65 6.55
CA GLY A 121 -14.93 -11.24 6.41
C GLY A 121 -16.13 -10.84 7.26
N ASN A 122 -17.05 -11.78 7.57
CA ASN A 122 -18.22 -11.51 8.40
C ASN A 122 -17.81 -11.32 9.87
N MET A 123 -17.00 -12.23 10.42
CA MET A 123 -16.50 -12.10 11.79
C MET A 123 -15.72 -10.80 12.00
N LEU A 124 -14.95 -10.39 10.99
CA LEU A 124 -14.23 -9.13 11.01
C LEU A 124 -15.14 -7.90 10.96
N SER A 125 -16.27 -8.01 10.25
CA SER A 125 -17.28 -6.94 10.18
C SER A 125 -18.03 -6.81 11.50
N GLU A 126 -18.44 -7.93 12.09
CA GLU A 126 -19.11 -7.98 13.39
C GLU A 126 -18.22 -7.38 14.48
N TYR A 127 -16.97 -7.86 14.59
CA TYR A 127 -16.03 -7.35 15.60
C TYR A 127 -15.77 -5.86 15.46
N ALA A 128 -15.69 -5.34 14.23
CA ALA A 128 -15.47 -3.91 14.04
C ALA A 128 -16.70 -3.06 14.33
N VAL A 129 -17.91 -3.58 14.14
CA VAL A 129 -19.14 -2.91 14.60
C VAL A 129 -19.14 -2.83 16.13
N ASP A 130 -18.68 -3.86 16.82
CA ASP A 130 -18.59 -3.84 18.28
C ASP A 130 -17.54 -2.85 18.79
N VAL A 131 -16.35 -2.83 18.18
CA VAL A 131 -15.32 -1.81 18.47
C VAL A 131 -15.83 -0.39 18.16
N ALA A 132 -16.63 -0.22 17.11
CA ALA A 132 -17.24 1.08 16.79
C ALA A 132 -18.22 1.54 17.88
N LYS A 133 -19.07 0.64 18.37
CA LYS A 133 -20.01 0.93 19.48
C LYS A 133 -19.28 1.33 20.75
N GLU A 134 -18.21 0.60 21.11
CA GLU A 134 -17.39 0.92 22.29
C GLU A 134 -16.77 2.32 22.21
N LEU A 135 -16.44 2.76 21.00
CA LEU A 135 -15.85 4.08 20.74
C LEU A 135 -16.90 5.17 20.45
N GLY A 136 -18.20 4.86 20.56
CA GLY A 136 -19.29 5.81 20.29
C GLY A 136 -19.41 6.23 18.82
N ILE A 137 -18.92 5.41 17.89
CA ILE A 137 -18.98 5.65 16.44
C ILE A 137 -20.25 5.03 15.88
N ASP A 138 -20.96 5.76 15.01
CA ASP A 138 -22.17 5.26 14.36
C ASP A 138 -21.89 4.00 13.52
N SER A 139 -22.48 2.88 13.96
CA SER A 139 -22.38 1.56 13.32
C SER A 139 -22.80 1.54 11.85
N ALA A 140 -23.65 2.47 11.42
CA ALA A 140 -24.09 2.59 10.02
C ALA A 140 -22.93 2.88 9.05
N LEU A 141 -21.85 3.49 9.54
CA LEU A 141 -20.69 3.87 8.75
C LEU A 141 -19.68 2.72 8.53
N VAL A 142 -19.80 1.62 9.28
CA VAL A 142 -18.83 0.51 9.30
C VAL A 142 -19.08 -0.50 8.17
N ASN A 143 -20.35 -0.71 7.78
CA ASN A 143 -20.79 -1.78 6.88
C ASN A 143 -20.29 -1.67 5.41
N GLY A 144 -19.83 -0.49 4.97
CA GLY A 144 -19.44 -0.26 3.56
C GLY A 144 -17.97 -0.55 3.22
N SER A 145 -17.09 -0.63 4.23
CA SER A 145 -15.63 -0.50 4.02
C SER A 145 -14.82 -1.76 4.37
N MET A 146 -15.46 -2.83 4.84
CA MET A 146 -14.79 -4.01 5.41
C MET A 146 -14.08 -4.94 4.42
N ARG A 147 -14.32 -4.79 3.11
CA ARG A 147 -13.71 -5.63 2.05
C ARG A 147 -12.18 -5.54 1.95
N TYR A 148 -11.53 -4.64 2.70
CA TYR A 148 -10.14 -4.24 2.45
C TYR A 148 -9.12 -4.64 3.52
N ILE A 149 -9.53 -5.20 4.67
CA ILE A 149 -8.59 -5.61 5.72
C ILE A 149 -7.85 -6.91 5.36
N VAL A 150 -8.48 -7.81 4.59
CA VAL A 150 -7.94 -9.15 4.27
C VAL A 150 -6.66 -9.10 3.42
N MET A 151 -6.31 -7.96 2.83
CA MET A 151 -5.11 -7.79 1.99
C MET A 151 -3.89 -7.18 2.72
N CYS A 152 -3.90 -7.09 4.06
CA CYS A 152 -2.82 -6.44 4.81
C CYS A 152 -2.07 -7.37 5.79
N GLY A 153 -2.32 -8.68 5.77
CA GLY A 153 -1.78 -9.62 6.76
C GLY A 153 -1.13 -10.85 6.14
N TYR A 154 -0.11 -10.69 5.30
CA TYR A 154 0.85 -11.76 5.07
C TYR A 154 2.26 -11.25 5.40
N GLY A 155 2.83 -11.80 6.47
CA GLY A 155 4.24 -11.69 6.79
C GLY A 155 4.59 -10.58 7.79
N CYS A 156 4.23 -10.77 9.06
CA CYS A 156 4.99 -10.19 10.16
C CYS A 156 4.85 -11.12 11.37
N GLU A 157 5.47 -12.28 11.24
CA GLU A 157 5.84 -13.17 12.35
C GLU A 157 7.10 -12.61 13.02
N ASP A 158 6.98 -12.46 14.34
CA ASP A 158 7.99 -12.52 15.40
C ASP A 158 9.20 -11.57 15.41
N THR A 159 9.18 -10.65 16.39
CA THR A 159 10.31 -10.49 17.33
C THR A 159 9.83 -9.92 18.67
N LEU A 160 9.36 -10.79 19.56
CA LEU A 160 9.75 -10.89 20.99
C LEU A 160 9.05 -12.10 21.63
#